data_AF-A0A251XNV2-F1
#
_entry.id   AF-A0A251XNV2-F1
#
_cell.length_a   1.000
_cell.length_b   1.000
_cell.length_c   1.000
_cell.angle_alpha   90.00
_cell.angle_beta   90.00
_cell.angle_gamma   90.00
#
_symmetry.space_group_name_H-M   'P 1'
#
loop_
_entity.id
_entity.type
_entity.pdbx_description
1 polymer ?
#
loop_
_entity_poly.entity_id
_entity_poly.type
_entity_poly.pdbx_seq_one_letter_code
_entity_poly.pdbx_strand_id
1 'polypeptide(L)'
;MSASFRVRELKTGAARLAAEAGVPIVPVAVWGGHRLLTKNHRIRMRDRIGVPVHLRVGERIPVAPDADPREVTEALRVELQELVDGLQSAYPVDGRGAWWQPRHLGGTAPTPEEAAAADAERDARRRAEGR
;
A
#
# COMPACT_ATOMS: atom_id res chain seq x y z
N MET A 1 5.01 0.59 -4.79
CA MET A 1 5.12 0.38 -3.33
C MET A 1 5.13 1.74 -2.69
N SER A 2 4.23 1.98 -1.74
CA SER A 2 4.19 3.22 -0.97
C SER A 2 5.42 3.29 -0.08
N ALA A 3 6.19 4.39 -0.16
CA ALA A 3 7.38 4.58 0.69
C ALA A 3 7.00 4.91 2.13
N SER A 4 5.79 5.41 2.37
CA SER A 4 5.26 5.68 3.71
C SER A 4 4.60 4.47 4.37
N PHE A 5 4.50 3.35 3.63
CA PHE A 5 3.82 2.11 4.02
C PHE A 5 2.37 2.28 4.48
N ARG A 6 1.73 3.38 4.08
CA ARG A 6 0.28 3.62 4.15
C ARG A 6 -0.38 3.46 2.79
N VAL A 7 -1.69 3.21 2.78
CA VAL A 7 -2.47 3.12 1.56
C VAL A 7 -2.54 4.50 0.92
N ARG A 8 -2.10 4.59 -0.34
CA ARG A 8 -2.12 5.84 -1.12
C ARG A 8 -3.50 6.05 -1.71
N GLU A 9 -3.71 7.22 -2.31
CA GLU A 9 -4.85 7.44 -3.20
C GLU A 9 -4.87 6.34 -4.28
N LEU A 10 -6.05 5.74 -4.46
CA LEU A 10 -6.26 4.65 -5.38
C LEU A 10 -6.84 5.17 -6.69
N LYS A 11 -6.47 4.53 -7.80
CA LYS A 11 -7.12 4.78 -9.09
C LYS A 11 -8.42 3.99 -9.15
N THR A 12 -9.43 4.53 -9.82
CA THR A 12 -10.77 3.93 -9.94
C THR A 12 -10.86 2.72 -10.89
N GLY A 13 -9.75 2.27 -11.48
CA GLY A 13 -9.74 1.19 -12.47
C GLY A 13 -10.30 -0.14 -11.94
N ALA A 14 -9.95 -0.51 -10.70
CA ALA A 14 -10.45 -1.74 -10.08
C ALA A 14 -11.98 -1.70 -9.88
N ALA A 15 -12.51 -0.57 -9.40
CA ALA A 15 -13.94 -0.36 -9.24
C ALA A 15 -14.70 -0.45 -10.57
N ARG A 16 -14.17 0.17 -11.64
CA ARG A 16 -14.79 0.10 -12.97
C ARG A 16 -14.82 -1.32 -13.53
N LEU A 17 -13.71 -2.04 -13.44
CA LEU A 17 -13.64 -3.43 -13.92
C LEU A 17 -14.60 -4.34 -13.14
N ALA A 18 -14.70 -4.15 -11.83
CA ALA A 18 -15.62 -4.90 -10.98
C ALA A 18 -17.09 -4.63 -11.34
N ALA A 19 -17.46 -3.36 -11.56
CA ALA A 19 -18.81 -2.96 -11.98
C ALA A 19 -19.16 -3.54 -13.36
N GLU A 20 -18.25 -3.44 -14.33
CA GLU A 20 -18.43 -3.95 -15.69
C GLU A 20 -18.57 -5.48 -15.72
N ALA A 21 -17.78 -6.18 -14.91
CA ALA A 21 -17.82 -7.65 -14.82
C ALA A 21 -18.92 -8.18 -13.87
N GLY A 22 -19.57 -7.31 -13.09
CA GLY A 22 -20.57 -7.71 -12.08
C GLY A 22 -19.98 -8.58 -10.96
N VAL A 23 -18.73 -8.35 -10.58
CA VAL A 23 -18.01 -9.15 -9.56
C VAL A 23 -17.60 -8.28 -8.36
N PRO A 24 -17.53 -8.85 -7.14
CA PRO A 24 -17.05 -8.10 -5.98
C PRO A 24 -15.53 -7.89 -6.04
N ILE A 25 -15.05 -6.89 -5.32
CA ILE A 25 -13.62 -6.68 -5.05
C ILE A 25 -13.25 -7.41 -3.76
N VAL A 26 -12.12 -8.13 -3.76
CA VAL A 26 -11.56 -8.74 -2.55
C VAL A 26 -10.30 -7.96 -2.13
N PRO A 27 -10.36 -7.18 -1.02
CA PRO A 27 -9.21 -6.43 -0.53
C PRO A 27 -8.20 -7.36 0.13
N VAL A 28 -6.92 -7.18 -0.21
CA VAL A 28 -5.81 -7.95 0.35
C VAL A 28 -4.68 -7.01 0.73
N ALA A 29 -4.24 -7.09 1.99
CA ALA A 29 -3.09 -6.36 2.50
C ALA A 29 -1.93 -7.33 2.81
N VAL A 30 -0.70 -6.86 2.56
CA VAL A 30 0.52 -7.63 2.82
C VAL A 30 1.53 -6.75 3.55
N TRP A 31 2.14 -7.28 4.61
CA TRP A 31 3.14 -6.60 5.42
C TRP A 31 4.41 -7.44 5.56
N GLY A 32 5.57 -6.78 5.66
CA GLY A 32 6.89 -7.42 5.74
C GLY A 32 7.55 -7.71 4.38
N GLY A 33 6.78 -7.94 3.31
CA GLY A 33 7.35 -8.17 1.97
C GLY A 33 8.21 -7.01 1.45
N HIS A 34 7.87 -5.77 1.82
CA HIS A 34 8.66 -4.58 1.48
C HIS A 34 10.05 -4.55 2.13
N ARG A 35 10.29 -5.32 3.19
CA ARG A 35 11.62 -5.48 3.82
C ARG A 35 12.52 -6.43 3.04
N LEU A 36 11.94 -7.28 2.19
CA LEU A 36 12.67 -8.20 1.32
C LEU A 36 13.08 -7.55 0.00
N LEU A 37 12.21 -6.68 -0.52
CA LEU A 37 12.37 -5.96 -1.78
C LEU A 37 11.66 -4.60 -1.67
N THR A 38 12.40 -3.50 -1.77
CA THR A 38 11.82 -2.16 -1.93
C THR A 38 12.65 -1.33 -2.88
N LYS A 39 12.01 -0.34 -3.54
CA LYS A 39 12.65 0.48 -4.57
C LYS A 39 13.64 1.51 -4.01
N ASN A 40 13.44 1.96 -2.77
CA ASN A 40 14.13 3.13 -2.22
C ASN A 40 15.09 2.77 -1.05
N HIS A 41 15.42 1.49 -0.87
CA HIS A 41 16.33 1.06 0.18
C HIS A 41 17.18 -0.13 -0.27
N ARG A 42 18.49 -0.08 0.02
CA ARG A 42 19.42 -1.15 -0.33
C ARG A 42 19.40 -2.23 0.76
N ILE A 43 18.75 -3.34 0.47
CA ILE A 43 18.63 -4.49 1.38
C ILE A 43 19.74 -5.51 1.08
N ARG A 44 20.54 -5.92 2.07
CA ARG A 44 21.58 -6.94 1.87
C ARG A 44 20.95 -8.34 1.94
N MET A 45 21.56 -9.33 1.29
CA MET A 45 21.01 -10.70 1.26
C MET A 45 20.77 -11.29 2.65
N ARG A 46 21.68 -11.04 3.60
CA ARG A 46 21.51 -11.47 5.00
C ARG A 46 20.32 -10.83 5.72
N ASP A 47 19.94 -9.61 5.33
CA ASP A 47 18.83 -8.87 5.96
C ASP A 47 17.46 -9.42 5.51
N ARG A 48 17.45 -10.32 4.51
CA ARG A 48 16.25 -10.95 3.95
C ARG A 48 15.87 -12.25 4.66
N ILE A 49 16.79 -12.82 5.43
CA ILE A 49 16.59 -14.11 6.10
C ILE A 49 15.72 -13.91 7.34
N GLY A 50 14.72 -14.77 7.52
CA GLY A 50 13.86 -14.78 8.71
C GLY A 50 12.90 -13.59 8.81
N VAL A 51 12.71 -12.82 7.74
CA VAL A 51 11.73 -11.71 7.71
C VAL A 51 10.31 -12.28 7.63
N PRO A 52 9.44 -12.06 8.63
CA PRO A 52 8.06 -12.52 8.58
C PRO A 52 7.27 -11.73 7.53
N VAL A 53 6.48 -12.43 6.71
CA VAL A 53 5.52 -11.82 5.78
C VAL A 53 4.12 -12.22 6.21
N HIS A 54 3.32 -11.23 6.59
CA HIS A 54 1.94 -11.44 7.02
C HIS A 54 1.00 -10.91 5.94
N LEU A 55 -0.14 -11.58 5.76
CA LEU A 55 -1.19 -11.14 4.87
C LEU A 55 -2.54 -11.17 5.59
N ARG A 56 -3.43 -10.26 5.21
CA ARG A 56 -4.83 -10.29 5.62
C ARG A 56 -5.70 -10.10 4.39
N VAL A 57 -6.79 -10.85 4.35
CA VAL A 57 -7.83 -10.75 3.34
C VAL A 57 -9.04 -10.14 4.04
N GLY A 58 -9.53 -9.03 3.53
CA GLY A 58 -10.73 -8.38 4.06
C GLY A 58 -12.00 -8.92 3.43
N GLU A 59 -13.11 -8.35 3.87
CA GLU A 59 -14.43 -8.74 3.37
C GLU A 59 -14.62 -8.33 1.92
N ARG A 60 -15.40 -9.13 1.19
CA ARG A 60 -15.73 -8.82 -0.21
C ARG A 60 -16.55 -7.53 -0.28
N ILE A 61 -16.14 -6.60 -1.14
CA ILE A 61 -16.86 -5.36 -1.42
C ILE A 61 -17.76 -5.61 -2.63
N PRO A 62 -19.09 -5.65 -2.48
CA PRO A 62 -20.00 -5.79 -3.61
C PRO A 62 -19.92 -4.53 -4.47
N VAL A 63 -19.95 -4.70 -5.79
CA VAL A 63 -19.94 -3.59 -6.74
C VAL A 63 -21.15 -3.75 -7.66
N ALA A 64 -22.09 -2.82 -7.56
CA ALA A 64 -23.23 -2.77 -8.47
C ALA A 64 -22.79 -2.26 -9.85
N PRO A 65 -23.44 -2.69 -10.95
CA PRO A 65 -23.08 -2.24 -12.31
C PRO A 65 -23.14 -0.71 -12.50
N ASP A 66 -23.98 -0.01 -11.73
CA ASP A 66 -24.21 1.43 -11.76
C ASP A 66 -23.56 2.18 -10.58
N ALA A 67 -22.75 1.49 -9.76
CA ALA A 67 -22.06 2.11 -8.62
C ALA A 67 -21.10 3.22 -9.08
N ASP A 68 -21.00 4.32 -8.32
CA ASP A 68 -19.97 5.34 -8.57
C ASP A 68 -18.58 4.72 -8.31
N PRO A 69 -17.71 4.64 -9.33
CA PRO A 69 -16.37 4.09 -9.15
C PRO A 69 -15.53 4.84 -8.11
N ARG A 70 -15.80 6.13 -7.85
CA ARG A 70 -15.09 6.91 -6.84
C ARG A 70 -15.47 6.47 -5.43
N GLU A 71 -16.76 6.31 -5.16
CA GLU A 71 -17.25 5.85 -3.85
C GLU A 71 -16.74 4.45 -3.53
N VAL A 72 -16.82 3.52 -4.49
CA VAL A 72 -16.26 2.16 -4.33
C VAL A 72 -14.76 2.18 -4.08
N THR A 73 -14.04 3.08 -4.75
CA THR A 73 -12.58 3.23 -4.58
C THR A 73 -12.22 3.78 -3.21
N GLU A 74 -12.98 4.73 -2.67
CA GLU A 74 -12.77 5.22 -1.31
C GLU A 74 -13.11 4.17 -0.26
N ALA A 75 -14.20 3.42 -0.44
CA ALA A 75 -14.53 2.29 0.44
C ALA A 75 -13.40 1.24 0.45
N LEU A 76 -12.90 0.87 -0.73
CA LEU A 76 -11.75 -0.02 -0.86
C LEU A 76 -10.50 0.54 -0.17
N ARG A 77 -10.26 1.84 -0.29
CA ARG A 77 -9.10 2.50 0.34
C ARG A 77 -9.17 2.44 1.87
N VAL A 78 -10.35 2.69 2.45
CA VAL A 78 -10.58 2.61 3.90
C VAL A 78 -10.33 1.18 4.40
N GLU A 79 -10.97 0.20 3.77
CA GLU A 79 -10.81 -1.22 4.13
C GLU A 79 -9.35 -1.67 4.05
N LEU A 80 -8.64 -1.34 2.97
CA LEU A 80 -7.21 -1.65 2.84
C LEU A 80 -6.37 -0.99 3.94
N GLN A 81 -6.72 0.23 4.37
CA GLN A 81 -6.00 0.93 5.42
C GLN A 81 -6.19 0.23 6.77
N GLU A 82 -7.41 -0.18 7.10
CA GLU A 82 -7.70 -0.97 8.31
C GLU A 82 -6.96 -2.32 8.32
N LEU A 83 -6.94 -3.03 7.19
CA LEU A 83 -6.18 -4.28 7.07
C LEU A 83 -4.67 -4.06 7.28
N VAL A 84 -4.12 -2.98 6.74
CA VAL A 84 -2.71 -2.61 6.91
C VAL A 84 -2.42 -2.26 8.37
N ASP A 85 -3.26 -1.46 9.03
CA ASP A 85 -3.07 -1.06 10.43
C ASP A 85 -3.14 -2.28 11.37
N GLY A 86 -4.06 -3.21 11.08
CA GLY A 86 -4.14 -4.50 11.76
C GLY A 86 -2.91 -5.38 11.57
N LEU A 87 -2.31 -5.38 10.37
CA LEU A 87 -1.05 -6.09 10.10
C LEU A 87 0.14 -5.45 10.82
N GLN A 88 0.21 -4.12 10.86
CA GLN A 88 1.28 -3.38 11.52
C GLN A 88 1.28 -3.59 13.03
N SER A 89 0.10 -3.50 13.66
CA SER A 89 -0.06 -3.67 15.11
C SER A 89 0.24 -5.10 15.58
N ALA A 90 -0.13 -6.11 14.79
CA ALA A 90 0.12 -7.52 15.09
C ALA A 90 1.50 -8.02 14.63
N TYR A 91 2.37 -7.15 14.10
CA TYR A 91 3.64 -7.59 13.55
C TYR A 91 4.63 -7.98 14.67
N PRO A 92 5.27 -9.17 14.60
CA PRO A 92 6.05 -9.71 15.71
C PRO A 92 7.43 -9.06 15.88
N VAL A 93 7.85 -8.22 14.92
CA VAL A 93 9.15 -7.57 14.94
C VAL A 93 8.96 -6.10 15.25
N ASP A 94 9.58 -5.64 16.34
CA ASP A 94 9.59 -4.23 16.70
C ASP A 94 10.36 -3.40 15.65
N GLY A 95 9.69 -2.39 15.12
CA GLY A 95 10.19 -1.53 14.07
C GLY A 95 10.65 -0.15 14.55
N ARG A 96 10.71 0.12 15.87
CA ARG A 96 11.13 1.44 16.36
C ARG A 96 12.52 1.83 15.82
N GLY A 97 12.63 3.05 15.29
CA GLY A 97 13.81 3.57 14.60
C GLY A 97 14.08 3.00 13.22
N ALA A 98 13.36 1.96 12.79
CA ALA A 98 13.60 1.29 11.52
C ALA A 98 12.99 2.04 10.34
N TRP A 99 13.71 2.04 9.20
CA TRP A 99 13.30 2.72 7.97
C TRP A 99 12.02 2.17 7.35
N TRP A 100 11.69 0.92 7.65
CA TRP A 100 10.52 0.22 7.11
C TRP A 100 9.26 0.43 7.97
N GLN A 101 9.41 1.02 9.16
CA GLN A 101 8.30 1.24 10.08
C GLN A 101 7.76 2.67 9.91
N PRO A 102 6.42 2.88 9.89
CA PRO A 102 5.83 4.21 9.84
C PRO A 102 6.19 5.08 11.05
N ARG A 103 6.29 6.41 10.85
CA ARG A 103 6.64 7.37 11.93
C ARG A 103 5.65 7.35 13.11
N HIS A 104 4.36 7.18 12.83
CA HIS A 104 3.34 7.12 13.89
C HIS A 104 3.48 5.87 14.77
N LEU A 105 4.24 4.85 14.33
CA LEU A 105 4.62 3.67 15.11
C LEU A 105 6.09 3.72 15.57
N GLY A 106 6.69 4.92 15.59
CA GLY A 106 8.06 5.15 16.07
C GLY A 106 9.16 4.77 15.08
N GLY A 107 8.84 4.52 13.81
CA GLY A 107 9.80 4.25 12.76
C GLY A 107 10.34 5.50 12.05
N THR A 108 11.12 5.29 11.00
CA THR A 108 11.76 6.36 10.22
C THR A 108 11.34 6.39 8.74
N ALA A 109 10.29 5.65 8.37
CA ALA A 109 9.74 5.73 7.01
C ALA A 109 9.31 7.18 6.66
N PRO A 110 9.37 7.57 5.37
CA PRO A 110 8.82 8.85 4.90
C PRO A 110 7.34 9.05 5.27
N THR A 111 6.90 10.30 5.42
CA THR A 111 5.46 10.58 5.54
C THR A 111 4.74 10.33 4.21
N PRO A 112 3.41 10.15 4.19
CA PRO A 112 2.66 10.06 2.94
C PRO A 112 2.84 11.28 2.05
N GLU A 113 2.96 12.48 2.62
CA GLU A 113 3.16 13.73 1.88
C GLU A 113 4.54 13.74 1.23
N GLU A 114 5.60 13.38 1.97
CA GLU A 114 6.96 13.23 1.44
C GLU A 114 7.02 12.16 0.34
N ALA A 115 6.37 11.01 0.56
CA ALA A 115 6.29 9.93 -0.40
C ALA A 115 5.51 10.34 -1.67
N ALA A 116 4.41 11.08 -1.51
CA ALA A 116 3.61 11.59 -2.61
C ALA A 116 4.40 12.60 -3.45
N ALA A 117 5.11 13.54 -2.81
CA ALA A 117 5.96 14.52 -3.47
C ALA A 117 7.08 13.84 -4.28
N ALA A 118 7.81 12.89 -3.66
CA ALA A 118 8.88 12.16 -4.32
C ALA A 118 8.40 11.32 -5.52
N ASP A 119 7.18 10.79 -5.45
CA ASP A 119 6.59 10.06 -6.56
C ASP A 119 6.09 10.98 -7.68
N ALA A 120 5.51 12.14 -7.34
CA ALA A 120 5.08 13.14 -8.32
C ALA A 120 6.28 13.70 -9.11
N GLU A 121 7.40 13.97 -8.44
CA GLU A 121 8.66 14.38 -9.07
C GLU A 121 9.19 13.30 -10.03
N ARG A 122 9.16 12.03 -9.60
CA ARG A 122 9.57 10.89 -10.44
C ARG A 122 8.72 10.78 -11.70
N ASP A 123 7.40 10.95 -11.56
CA ASP A 123 6.47 10.87 -12.69
C ASP A 123 6.58 12.10 -13.60
N ALA A 124 6.92 13.27 -13.06
CA ALA A 124 7.29 14.44 -13.88
C ALA A 124 8.56 14.19 -14.68
N ARG A 125 9.61 13.66 -14.05
CA ARG A 125 10.88 13.34 -14.72
C ARG A 125 10.70 12.31 -15.84
N ARG A 126 9.96 11.22 -15.59
CA ARG A 126 9.64 10.22 -16.63
C ARG A 126 8.89 10.82 -17.83
N ARG A 127 7.97 11.76 -17.58
CA ARG A 127 7.24 12.46 -18.64
C ARG A 127 8.15 13.38 -19.44
N ALA A 128 9.15 13.98 -18.82
CA ALA A 128 10.15 14.83 -19.48
C ALA A 128 11.18 14.02 -20.28
N GLU A 129 11.59 12.85 -19.77
CA GLU A 129 12.56 11.94 -20.44
C GLU A 129 11.92 11.11 -21.56
N GLY A 130 10.60 10.93 -21.56
CA GLY A 130 9.83 10.19 -22.55
C GLY A 130 9.35 11.00 -23.76
N ARG A 131 9.98 12.14 -24.05
CA ARG A 131 9.69 13.00 -25.22
C ARG A 131 10.85 13.05 -26.19
#